data_AF-A0A3P6RID1-F1
#
_entry.id   AF-A0A3P6RID1-F1
#
_cell.length_a   1.000
_cell.length_b   1.000
_cell.length_c   1.000
_cell.angle_alpha   90.00
_cell.angle_beta   90.00
_cell.angle_gamma   90.00
#
_symmetry.space_group_name_H-M   'P 1'
#
loop_
_entity.id
_entity.type
_entity.pdbx_description
1 polymer ?
#
loop_
_entity_poly.entity_id
_entity_poly.type
_entity_poly.pdbx_seq_one_letter_code
_entity_poly.pdbx_strand_id
1 'polypeptide(L)'
;GQEKNFQSDNEWIVEDIIPEVLTLYDSKEDFTYPSALFTFQIRRFSLIYVVTIIIPSFVLTFLCVLGMFWSKFDQSDYLAKIGCGLSAILAMCTVLEIAERSIPKTKELPSLAIYIMVNLLLVTLAITVVVIASNPCRSLRFDLCRLSRRWFCRIDLKLEVESRVICLLVFPIAAVLNLLMLVPRE
;
A
#
# COMPACT_ATOMS: atom_id res chain seq x y z
N GLY A 1 49.84 -8.08 -8.30
CA GLY A 1 49.00 -7.40 -7.29
C GLY A 1 48.68 -6.02 -7.80
N GLN A 2 47.46 -5.80 -8.27
CA GLN A 2 46.91 -4.48 -8.56
C GLN A 2 45.53 -4.50 -7.92
N GLU A 3 45.45 -3.95 -6.72
CA GLU A 3 44.23 -3.79 -5.94
C GLU A 3 43.42 -2.68 -6.65
N LYS A 4 42.52 -3.09 -7.54
CA LYS A 4 41.60 -2.15 -8.19
C LYS A 4 40.57 -1.77 -7.14
N ASN A 5 40.69 -0.56 -6.62
CA ASN A 5 39.78 0.03 -5.66
C ASN A 5 38.40 0.21 -6.31
N PHE A 6 37.56 -0.83 -6.22
CA PHE A 6 36.21 -0.81 -6.74
C PHE A 6 35.35 -0.05 -5.74
N GLN A 7 34.99 1.19 -6.07
CA GLN A 7 34.05 1.97 -5.28
C GLN A 7 32.63 1.48 -5.64
N SER A 8 32.09 0.56 -4.85
CA SER A 8 30.73 0.06 -5.08
C SER A 8 29.72 1.15 -4.75
N ASP A 9 28.80 1.43 -5.66
CA ASP A 9 27.58 2.17 -5.31
C ASP A 9 26.78 1.34 -4.31
N ASN A 10 26.35 1.96 -3.20
CA ASN A 10 25.66 1.30 -2.07
C ASN A 10 24.34 0.57 -2.47
N GLU A 11 23.89 0.68 -3.71
CA GLU A 11 22.69 0.02 -4.23
C GLU A 11 22.96 -1.43 -4.68
N TRP A 12 24.18 -1.70 -5.17
CA TRP A 12 24.55 -2.97 -5.81
C TRP A 12 25.80 -3.55 -5.17
N ILE A 13 25.61 -4.61 -4.39
CA ILE A 13 26.69 -5.33 -3.74
C ILE A 13 27.09 -6.48 -4.66
N VAL A 14 28.34 -6.48 -5.12
CA VAL A 14 28.91 -7.63 -5.83
C VAL A 14 29.24 -8.68 -4.79
N GLU A 15 28.56 -9.83 -4.84
CA GLU A 15 28.79 -10.94 -3.92
C GLU A 15 29.94 -11.83 -4.40
N ASP A 16 29.95 -12.19 -5.69
CA ASP A 16 31.03 -13.01 -6.26
C ASP A 16 31.22 -12.77 -7.76
N ILE A 17 32.43 -13.02 -8.24
CA ILE A 17 32.80 -12.99 -9.66
C ILE A 17 33.47 -14.32 -9.99
N ILE A 18 32.77 -15.16 -10.74
CA ILE A 18 33.24 -16.50 -11.11
C ILE A 18 33.76 -16.47 -12.55
N PRO A 19 35.08 -16.55 -12.78
CA PRO A 19 35.64 -16.70 -14.12
C PRO A 19 35.64 -18.16 -14.56
N GLU A 20 35.11 -18.44 -15.74
CA GLU A 20 35.09 -19.77 -16.36
C GLU A 20 35.60 -19.68 -17.80
N VAL A 21 36.48 -20.60 -18.21
CA VAL A 21 36.94 -20.70 -19.59
C VAL A 21 36.18 -21.84 -20.25
N LEU A 22 35.32 -21.51 -21.21
CA LEU A 22 34.55 -22.47 -21.99
C LEU A 22 35.11 -22.58 -23.41
N THR A 23 35.24 -23.81 -23.90
CA THR A 23 35.51 -24.06 -25.32
C THR A 23 34.17 -24.19 -26.05
N LEU A 24 33.84 -23.21 -26.88
CA LEU A 24 32.63 -23.23 -27.70
C LEU A 24 32.95 -23.89 -29.05
N TYR A 25 32.06 -24.75 -29.51
CA TYR A 25 32.14 -25.42 -30.80
C TYR A 25 31.17 -24.76 -31.78
N ASP A 26 31.67 -24.34 -32.93
CA ASP A 26 30.84 -23.83 -34.01
C ASP A 26 30.53 -24.94 -35.02
N SER A 27 29.26 -25.37 -35.06
CA SER A 27 28.79 -26.41 -35.99
C SER A 27 28.77 -25.98 -37.46
N LYS A 28 28.87 -24.68 -37.77
CA LYS A 28 28.88 -24.19 -39.16
C LYS A 28 30.27 -24.20 -39.78
N GLU A 29 31.30 -23.93 -38.98
CA GLU A 29 32.68 -23.79 -39.44
C GLU A 29 33.61 -24.91 -38.92
N ASP A 30 33.06 -25.86 -38.16
CA ASP A 30 33.73 -27.08 -37.67
C ASP A 30 35.05 -26.80 -36.93
N PHE A 31 35.08 -25.72 -36.14
CA PHE A 31 36.21 -25.35 -35.28
C PHE A 31 35.77 -25.05 -33.85
N THR A 32 36.72 -25.20 -32.91
CA THR A 32 36.53 -24.84 -31.49
C THR A 32 37.33 -23.59 -31.16
N TYR A 33 36.75 -22.69 -30.38
CA TYR A 33 37.45 -21.50 -29.88
C TYR A 33 37.30 -21.35 -28.37
N PRO A 34 38.37 -20.93 -27.67
CA PRO A 34 38.29 -20.62 -26.25
C PRO A 34 37.51 -19.31 -26.04
N SER A 35 36.55 -19.34 -25.13
CA SER A 35 35.76 -18.20 -24.69
C SER A 35 35.90 -18.05 -23.18
N ALA A 36 36.07 -16.81 -22.71
CA ALA A 36 36.10 -16.49 -21.29
C ALA A 36 34.71 -15.98 -20.86
N LEU A 37 34.06 -16.73 -19.98
CA LEU A 37 32.78 -16.38 -19.35
C LEU A 37 33.05 -15.80 -17.96
N PHE A 38 32.51 -14.63 -17.68
CA PHE A 38 32.55 -14.02 -16.35
C PHE A 38 31.13 -13.94 -15.82
N THR A 39 30.85 -14.67 -14.73
CA THR A 39 29.55 -14.63 -14.06
C THR A 39 29.62 -13.69 -12.86
N PHE A 40 28.83 -12.61 -12.89
CA PHE A 40 28.75 -11.64 -11.81
C PHE A 40 27.51 -11.93 -10.94
N GLN A 41 27.72 -12.31 -9.68
CA GLN A 41 26.65 -12.42 -8.69
C GLN A 41 26.50 -11.08 -7.99
N ILE A 42 25.36 -10.42 -8.21
CA ILE A 42 25.06 -9.09 -7.65
C ILE A 42 23.79 -9.15 -6.82
N ARG A 43 23.82 -8.54 -5.62
CA ARG A 43 22.66 -8.39 -4.74
C ARG A 43 22.25 -6.92 -4.67
N ARG A 44 20.97 -6.66 -4.93
CA ARG A 44 20.36 -5.32 -4.87
C ARG A 44 19.84 -5.04 -3.45
N PHE A 45 20.17 -3.90 -2.85
CA PHE A 45 19.67 -3.53 -1.51
C PHE A 45 18.23 -2.97 -1.57
N SER A 46 17.26 -3.84 -1.90
CA SER A 46 15.85 -3.50 -2.16
C SER A 46 15.08 -2.93 -0.95
N LEU A 47 15.56 -3.19 0.27
CA LEU A 47 14.84 -2.86 1.51
C LEU A 47 14.55 -1.36 1.68
N ILE A 48 15.47 -0.48 1.27
CA ILE A 48 15.28 0.99 1.41
C ILE A 48 14.14 1.49 0.52
N TYR A 49 14.05 0.98 -0.72
CA TYR A 49 12.97 1.34 -1.65
C TYR A 49 11.61 0.87 -1.13
N VAL A 50 11.56 -0.36 -0.60
CA VAL A 50 10.34 -0.94 -0.02
C VAL A 50 9.88 -0.17 1.22
N VAL A 51 10.78 0.14 2.16
CA VAL A 51 10.46 0.93 3.35
C VAL A 51 9.95 2.33 2.99
N THR A 52 10.54 2.96 1.98
CA THR A 52 10.13 4.29 1.49
C THR A 52 8.73 4.29 0.87
N ILE A 53 8.21 3.14 0.43
CA ILE A 53 6.84 2.98 -0.07
C ILE A 53 5.87 2.61 1.07
N ILE A 54 6.31 1.80 2.03
CA ILE A 54 5.47 1.36 3.16
C ILE A 54 5.11 2.53 4.09
N ILE A 55 6.08 3.35 4.47
CA ILE A 55 5.85 4.50 5.38
C ILE A 55 4.75 5.46 4.86
N PRO A 56 4.82 5.99 3.63
CA PRO A 56 3.79 6.90 3.14
C PRO A 56 2.43 6.21 2.99
N SER A 57 2.39 4.92 2.63
CA SER A 57 1.14 4.17 2.56
C SER A 57 0.46 4.06 3.94
N PHE A 58 1.24 3.77 4.99
CA PHE A 58 0.73 3.66 6.36
C PHE A 58 0.20 5.01 6.87
N VAL A 59 0.98 6.08 6.68
CA VAL A 59 0.57 7.44 7.05
C VAL A 59 -0.71 7.83 6.32
N LEU A 60 -0.84 7.51 5.03
CA LEU A 60 -2.02 7.86 4.26
C LEU A 60 -3.27 7.10 4.72
N THR A 61 -3.17 5.79 5.01
CA THR A 61 -4.28 5.02 5.59
C THR A 61 -4.72 5.64 6.92
N PHE A 62 -3.77 5.98 7.78
CA PHE A 62 -4.04 6.58 9.08
C PHE A 62 -4.72 7.94 8.95
N LEU A 63 -4.19 8.82 8.08
CA LEU A 63 -4.78 10.13 7.81
C LEU A 63 -6.17 10.03 7.17
N CYS A 64 -6.41 9.04 6.32
CA CYS A 64 -7.72 8.81 5.72
C CYS A 64 -8.75 8.42 6.78
N VAL A 65 -8.41 7.46 7.65
CA VAL A 65 -9.27 7.05 8.78
C VAL A 65 -9.52 8.22 9.73
N LEU A 66 -8.48 8.95 10.12
CA LEU A 66 -8.65 10.15 10.94
C LEU A 66 -9.53 11.18 10.23
N GLY A 67 -9.25 11.53 8.97
CA GLY A 67 -10.02 12.52 8.22
C GLY A 67 -11.50 12.19 8.09
N MET A 68 -11.82 10.92 7.84
CA MET A 68 -13.22 10.47 7.69
C MET A 68 -14.00 10.46 9.02
N PHE A 69 -13.34 10.08 10.13
CA PHE A 69 -14.04 9.84 11.39
C PHE A 69 -13.80 10.90 12.48
N TRP A 70 -12.78 11.75 12.37
CA TRP A 70 -12.43 12.78 13.37
C TRP A 70 -13.49 13.89 13.46
N SER A 71 -14.15 14.22 12.34
CA SER A 71 -15.21 15.24 12.32
C SER A 71 -16.61 14.60 12.42
N LYS A 72 -17.49 15.19 13.24
CA LYS A 72 -18.91 14.80 13.35
C LYS A 72 -19.56 14.86 11.97
N PHE A 73 -20.48 13.93 11.63
CA PHE A 73 -21.24 14.10 10.38
C PHE A 73 -22.17 15.29 10.57
N ASP A 74 -21.70 16.47 10.21
CA ASP A 74 -22.59 17.53 9.80
C ASP A 74 -22.91 17.38 8.32
N GLN A 75 -24.15 17.69 7.99
CA GLN A 75 -24.72 17.49 6.65
C GLN A 75 -24.03 18.36 5.58
N SER A 76 -23.38 19.46 5.99
CA SER A 76 -22.63 20.36 5.12
C SER A 76 -21.31 19.76 4.63
N ASP A 77 -20.69 18.85 5.40
CA ASP A 77 -19.28 18.47 5.21
C ASP A 77 -19.11 17.07 4.62
N TYR A 78 -20.21 16.36 4.33
CA TYR A 78 -20.18 15.01 3.77
C TYR A 78 -19.43 14.94 2.42
N LEU A 79 -19.68 15.92 1.54
CA LEU A 79 -19.03 15.96 0.23
C LEU A 79 -17.51 16.19 0.37
N ALA A 80 -17.10 17.01 1.34
CA ALA A 80 -15.69 17.25 1.65
C ALA A 80 -15.01 15.99 2.21
N LYS A 81 -15.73 15.20 3.03
CA LYS A 81 -15.22 13.91 3.56
C LYS A 81 -15.02 12.87 2.46
N ILE A 82 -15.98 12.72 1.55
CA ILE A 82 -15.80 11.83 0.39
C ILE A 82 -14.66 12.34 -0.49
N GLY A 83 -14.58 13.65 -0.73
CA GLY A 83 -13.49 14.25 -1.49
C GLY A 83 -12.10 13.93 -0.90
N CYS A 84 -11.98 13.98 0.43
CA CYS A 84 -10.76 13.59 1.15
C CYS A 84 -10.46 12.09 1.04
N GLY A 85 -11.47 11.22 1.13
CA GLY A 85 -11.30 9.77 0.91
C GLY A 85 -10.88 9.43 -0.53
N LEU A 86 -11.48 10.09 -1.52
CA LEU A 86 -11.14 9.93 -2.93
C LEU A 86 -9.72 10.42 -3.24
N SER A 87 -9.30 11.56 -2.68
CA SER A 87 -7.92 12.05 -2.84
C SER A 87 -6.92 11.12 -2.18
N ALA A 88 -7.27 10.48 -1.06
CA ALA A 88 -6.46 9.44 -0.44
C ALA A 88 -6.35 8.17 -1.30
N ILE A 89 -7.42 7.73 -1.98
CA ILE A 89 -7.32 6.64 -2.97
C ILE A 89 -6.36 7.01 -4.09
N LEU A 90 -6.52 8.21 -4.67
CA LEU A 90 -5.65 8.66 -5.75
C LEU A 90 -4.18 8.69 -5.31
N ALA A 91 -3.90 9.20 -4.11
CA ALA A 91 -2.55 9.20 -3.55
C ALA A 91 -2.02 7.79 -3.25
N MET A 92 -2.87 6.82 -2.87
CA MET A 92 -2.44 5.41 -2.79
C MET A 92 -2.10 4.82 -4.15
N CYS A 93 -2.92 5.10 -5.17
CA CYS A 93 -2.68 4.62 -6.53
C CYS A 93 -1.37 5.17 -7.09
N THR A 94 -1.01 6.43 -6.82
CA THR A 94 0.29 6.97 -7.25
C THR A 94 1.46 6.31 -6.52
N VAL A 95 1.33 6.00 -5.23
CA VAL A 95 2.35 5.25 -4.49
C VAL A 95 2.53 3.84 -5.07
N LEU A 96 1.43 3.16 -5.44
CA LEU A 96 1.48 1.87 -6.13
C LEU A 96 2.13 2.00 -7.51
N GLU A 97 1.80 3.02 -8.28
CA GLU A 97 2.39 3.25 -9.60
C GLU A 97 3.91 3.48 -9.52
N ILE A 98 4.37 4.23 -8.50
CA ILE A 98 5.80 4.40 -8.21
C ILE A 98 6.44 3.06 -7.84
N ALA A 99 5.75 2.23 -7.04
CA ALA A 99 6.23 0.90 -6.67
C ALA A 99 6.37 -0.01 -7.89
N GLU A 100 5.38 -0.05 -8.79
CA GLU A 100 5.42 -0.87 -10.01
C GLU A 100 6.53 -0.45 -10.98
N ARG A 101 6.86 0.85 -11.03
CA ARG A 101 7.95 1.37 -11.88
C ARG A 101 9.33 1.11 -11.30
N SER A 102 9.46 1.09 -9.99
CA SER A 102 10.75 0.89 -9.30
C SER A 102 11.10 -0.59 -9.11
N ILE A 103 10.09 -1.46 -9.07
CA ILE A 103 10.28 -2.88 -8.77
C ILE A 103 10.17 -3.69 -10.07
N PRO A 104 11.22 -4.44 -10.46
CA PRO A 104 11.12 -5.34 -11.62
C PRO A 104 10.03 -6.39 -11.35
N LYS A 105 9.22 -6.73 -12.35
CA LYS A 105 8.17 -7.76 -12.25
C LYS A 105 8.81 -9.15 -12.06
N THR A 106 9.28 -9.44 -10.85
CA THR A 106 9.83 -10.75 -10.48
C THR A 106 8.74 -11.64 -9.89
N LYS A 107 8.87 -12.95 -10.05
CA LYS A 107 7.90 -13.94 -9.53
C LYS A 107 7.79 -13.94 -7.99
N GLU A 108 8.79 -13.42 -7.28
CA GLU A 108 8.96 -13.50 -5.82
C GLU A 108 8.60 -12.21 -5.04
N LEU A 109 7.74 -11.34 -5.58
CA LEU A 109 7.20 -10.16 -4.85
C LEU A 109 5.75 -10.30 -4.33
N PRO A 110 5.18 -11.50 -4.08
CA PRO A 110 3.75 -11.62 -3.80
C PRO A 110 3.36 -10.91 -2.50
N SER A 111 4.23 -10.89 -1.48
CA SER A 111 3.93 -10.31 -0.17
C SER A 111 3.67 -8.80 -0.22
N LEU A 112 4.50 -8.04 -0.95
CA LEU A 112 4.33 -6.59 -1.09
C LEU A 112 3.05 -6.23 -1.87
N ALA A 113 2.76 -6.99 -2.94
CA ALA A 113 1.56 -6.78 -3.73
C ALA A 113 0.28 -7.04 -2.91
N ILE A 114 0.28 -8.10 -2.08
CA ILE A 114 -0.82 -8.41 -1.16
C ILE A 114 -1.02 -7.28 -0.15
N TYR A 115 0.04 -6.74 0.43
CA TYR A 115 -0.05 -5.63 1.38
C TYR A 115 -0.74 -4.39 0.77
N ILE A 116 -0.35 -3.99 -0.44
CA ILE A 116 -0.94 -2.82 -1.12
C ILE A 116 -2.41 -3.10 -1.49
N MET A 117 -2.74 -4.30 -1.95
CA MET A 117 -4.14 -4.68 -2.22
C MET A 117 -5.02 -4.62 -0.96
N VAL A 118 -4.52 -5.12 0.18
CA VAL A 118 -5.27 -5.05 1.45
C VAL A 118 -5.47 -3.60 1.89
N ASN A 119 -4.46 -2.74 1.74
CA ASN A 119 -4.59 -1.32 2.05
C ASN A 119 -5.64 -0.62 1.16
N LEU A 120 -5.66 -0.88 -0.14
CA LEU A 120 -6.69 -0.38 -1.04
C LEU A 120 -8.10 -0.87 -0.64
N LEU A 121 -8.21 -2.14 -0.22
CA LEU A 121 -9.47 -2.70 0.26
C LEU A 121 -9.94 -2.05 1.57
N LEU A 122 -9.04 -1.75 2.51
CA LEU A 122 -9.36 -1.03 3.74
C LEU A 122 -9.87 0.39 3.47
N VAL A 123 -9.22 1.13 2.57
CA VAL A 123 -9.65 2.49 2.20
C VAL A 123 -11.01 2.48 1.51
N THR A 124 -11.24 1.54 0.58
CA THR A 124 -12.55 1.42 -0.11
C THR A 124 -13.67 1.01 0.83
N LEU A 125 -13.43 0.07 1.76
CA LEU A 125 -14.39 -0.28 2.81
C LEU A 125 -14.71 0.92 3.70
N ALA A 126 -13.71 1.70 4.10
CA ALA A 126 -13.93 2.87 4.95
C ALA A 126 -14.81 3.93 4.27
N ILE A 127 -14.59 4.20 2.98
CA ILE A 127 -15.46 5.09 2.19
C ILE A 127 -16.87 4.50 2.04
N THR A 128 -16.98 3.19 1.80
CA THR A 128 -18.27 2.51 1.70
C THR A 128 -19.09 2.64 2.99
N VAL A 129 -18.45 2.49 4.15
CA VAL A 129 -19.08 2.72 5.46
C VAL A 129 -19.55 4.18 5.60
N VAL A 130 -18.75 5.16 5.16
CA VAL A 130 -19.13 6.59 5.18
C VAL A 130 -20.35 6.87 4.30
N VAL A 131 -20.40 6.28 3.10
CA VAL A 131 -21.53 6.43 2.18
C VAL A 131 -22.79 5.75 2.73
N ILE A 132 -22.66 4.54 3.25
CA ILE A 132 -23.78 3.80 3.86
C ILE A 132 -24.26 4.51 5.14
N ALA A 133 -23.39 5.10 5.94
CA ALA A 133 -23.82 5.89 7.11
C ALA A 133 -24.60 7.15 6.68
N SER A 134 -24.24 7.75 5.54
CA SER A 134 -24.95 8.93 5.02
C SER A 134 -26.29 8.62 4.35
N ASN A 135 -26.42 7.49 3.65
CA ASN A 135 -27.56 7.18 2.79
C ASN A 135 -28.92 6.93 3.51
N PRO A 136 -29.01 6.30 4.70
CA PRO A 136 -30.29 6.08 5.38
C PRO A 136 -30.94 7.40 5.84
N CYS A 137 -30.13 8.45 6.00
CA CYS A 137 -30.61 9.79 6.34
C CYS A 137 -31.26 10.52 5.15
N ARG A 138 -31.12 10.03 3.90
CA ARG A 138 -31.76 10.67 2.72
C ARG A 138 -33.20 10.20 2.51
N SER A 139 -33.50 8.92 2.79
CA SER A 139 -34.84 8.36 2.58
C SER A 139 -35.81 8.64 3.73
N LEU A 140 -35.34 8.70 4.97
CA LEU A 140 -36.21 8.84 6.15
C LEU A 140 -36.42 10.30 6.60
N ARG A 141 -35.49 11.20 6.25
CA ARG A 141 -35.49 12.61 6.71
C ARG A 141 -36.50 13.49 5.97
N PHE A 142 -36.94 13.10 4.77
CA PHE A 142 -38.00 13.83 4.07
C PHE A 142 -39.38 13.60 4.71
N ASP A 143 -39.65 12.38 5.21
CA ASP A 143 -40.94 12.05 5.83
C ASP A 143 -41.00 12.35 7.35
N LEU A 144 -39.91 12.16 8.11
CA LEU A 144 -39.96 12.36 9.58
C LEU A 144 -39.79 13.81 10.05
N CYS A 145 -39.18 14.70 9.28
CA CYS A 145 -38.95 16.09 9.73
C CYS A 145 -40.26 16.89 9.87
N ARG A 146 -41.37 16.37 9.32
CA ARG A 146 -42.70 16.97 9.47
C ARG A 146 -43.42 16.60 10.78
N LEU A 147 -43.00 15.56 11.52
CA LEU A 147 -43.91 14.90 12.47
C LEU A 147 -43.46 14.66 13.91
N SER A 148 -42.18 14.56 14.31
CA SER A 148 -41.96 14.15 15.73
C SER A 148 -40.62 14.46 16.42
N ARG A 149 -40.78 15.08 17.60
CA ARG A 149 -40.09 14.94 18.90
C ARG A 149 -38.59 14.57 18.98
N ARG A 150 -37.88 15.44 19.72
CA ARG A 150 -36.49 15.42 20.22
C ARG A 150 -35.92 14.09 20.79
N TRP A 151 -36.74 13.06 21.04
CA TRP A 151 -36.31 11.82 21.70
C TRP A 151 -35.74 10.79 20.71
N PHE A 152 -36.28 10.70 19.49
CA PHE A 152 -35.82 9.72 18.49
C PHE A 152 -34.42 10.04 17.96
N CYS A 153 -34.08 11.34 17.79
CA CYS A 153 -32.73 11.78 17.40
C CYS A 153 -31.64 11.44 18.42
N ARG A 154 -31.95 11.25 19.72
CA ARG A 154 -30.92 10.95 20.74
C ARG A 154 -30.46 9.49 20.72
N ILE A 155 -31.33 8.55 20.33
CA ILE A 155 -30.98 7.13 20.25
C ILE A 155 -30.17 6.84 18.99
N ASP A 156 -30.58 7.43 17.87
CA ASP A 156 -29.92 7.33 16.57
C ASP A 156 -28.47 7.85 16.63
N LEU A 157 -28.27 9.02 17.25
CA LEU A 157 -26.95 9.62 17.45
C LEU A 157 -26.05 8.78 18.38
N LYS A 158 -26.60 8.10 19.39
CA LYS A 158 -25.82 7.28 20.33
C LYS A 158 -25.32 5.99 19.66
N LEU A 159 -26.14 5.38 18.79
CA LEU A 159 -25.76 4.21 18.01
C LEU A 159 -24.75 4.56 16.90
N GLU A 160 -24.84 5.76 16.32
CA GLU A 160 -23.90 6.27 15.31
C GLU A 160 -22.53 6.66 15.90
N VAL A 161 -22.45 7.04 17.18
CA VAL A 161 -21.19 7.33 17.87
C VAL A 161 -20.42 6.05 18.22
N GLU A 162 -21.12 5.00 18.67
CA GLU A 162 -20.50 3.70 18.96
C GLU A 162 -19.92 3.06 17.69
N SER A 163 -20.64 3.11 16.55
CA SER A 163 -20.15 2.56 15.29
C SER A 163 -18.93 3.31 14.74
N ARG A 164 -18.84 4.64 14.94
CA ARG A 164 -17.66 5.44 14.57
C ARG A 164 -16.43 5.07 15.37
N VAL A 165 -16.56 4.88 16.68
CA VAL A 165 -15.44 4.52 17.56
C VAL A 165 -14.94 3.12 17.23
N ILE A 166 -15.85 2.18 16.97
CA ILE A 166 -15.50 0.83 16.54
C ILE A 166 -14.74 0.88 15.21
N CYS A 167 -15.22 1.62 14.20
CA CYS A 167 -14.49 1.77 12.93
C CYS A 167 -13.13 2.47 13.12
N LEU A 168 -13.05 3.51 13.95
CA LEU A 168 -11.81 4.21 14.28
C LEU A 168 -10.76 3.33 14.94
N LEU A 169 -11.16 2.25 15.63
CA LEU A 169 -10.22 1.31 16.23
C LEU A 169 -9.93 0.13 15.27
N VAL A 170 -10.94 -0.41 14.61
CA VAL A 170 -10.80 -1.60 13.76
C VAL A 170 -9.97 -1.34 12.51
N PHE A 171 -10.18 -0.24 11.79
CA PHE A 171 -9.42 0.06 10.57
C PHE A 171 -7.91 0.27 10.80
N PRO A 172 -7.46 1.04 11.80
CA PRO A 172 -6.03 1.17 12.08
C PRO A 172 -5.44 -0.11 12.70
N ILE A 173 -6.19 -0.87 13.51
CA ILE A 173 -5.74 -2.19 13.97
C ILE A 173 -5.55 -3.13 12.78
N ALA A 174 -6.47 -3.14 11.81
CA ALA A 174 -6.35 -3.94 10.59
C ALA A 174 -5.16 -3.50 9.72
N ALA A 175 -4.90 -2.19 9.61
CA ALA A 175 -3.74 -1.67 8.89
C ALA A 175 -2.41 -2.04 9.58
N VAL A 176 -2.36 -1.99 10.92
CA VAL A 176 -1.20 -2.44 11.70
C VAL A 176 -1.00 -3.94 11.58
N LEU A 177 -2.06 -4.74 11.61
CA LEU A 177 -1.99 -6.19 11.38
C LEU A 177 -1.51 -6.52 9.96
N ASN A 178 -1.95 -5.78 8.95
CA ASN A 178 -1.49 -5.92 7.56
C ASN A 178 0.01 -5.57 7.44
N LEU A 179 0.47 -4.53 8.13
CA LEU A 179 1.88 -4.16 8.22
C LEU A 179 2.70 -5.24 8.94
N LEU A 180 2.17 -5.80 10.04
CA LEU A 180 2.84 -6.84 10.83
C LEU A 180 2.93 -8.17 10.08
N MET A 181 1.96 -8.47 9.21
CA MET A 181 1.98 -9.63 8.31
C MET A 181 3.01 -9.47 7.17
N LEU A 182 3.30 -8.23 6.75
CA LEU A 182 4.30 -7.96 5.72
C LEU A 182 5.73 -8.13 6.23
N VAL A 183 5.99 -7.84 7.52
CA VAL A 183 7.30 -8.09 8.15
C VAL A 183 7.42 -9.60 8.39
N PRO A 184 8.24 -10.32 7.62
CA PRO A 184 8.47 -11.73 7.89
C PRO A 184 9.14 -11.80 9.26
N ARG A 185 8.57 -12.60 10.17
CA ARG A 185 9.30 -13.04 11.36
C ARG A 185 10.44 -13.90 10.85
N GLU A 186 11.65 -13.36 10.90
CA GLU A 186 12.90 -14.12 10.81
C GLU A 186 12.96 -15.16 11.93
#